data_AF-A0A1R3RBE6-F1
#
_entry.id   AF-A0A1R3RBE6-F1
#
_cell.length_a   1.000
_cell.length_b   1.000
_cell.length_c   1.000
_cell.angle_alpha   90.00
_cell.angle_beta   90.00
_cell.angle_gamma   90.00
#
_symmetry.space_group_name_H-M   'P 1'
#
loop_
_entity.id
_entity.type
_entity.pdbx_description
1 polymer ?
#
loop_
_entity_poly.entity_id
_entity_poly.type
_entity_poly.pdbx_seq_one_letter_code
_entity_poly.pdbx_strand_id
1 'polypeptide(L)'
;MSTPSRRTRQGCWTCKARRRKCDRARPTCQVCTERGLACEGYEVRLQWGTGIASRGRFTGADAPVDSSIPPRLQGRQRDLNRERRRQLRRANSLPENSSGSQILSDGNTGSELGPLRLETWKSKNDAALFDSFHDNDTPLRARLPALCQQSAALYQICITLEVSIRSDLKSQFFEYFDAALNKFRSELAQSQTYLEDGTLTAGLLLCTIGVMQGIPWTMHLRGMYNILQSHGVERSRDQVSVFRAHLLEVLGIMDLPTFAIGRQYPYLGFWSQYCRNHSPAEPCGEYDVEVMSGLPRSLLDIFSCIGIEKGTTEEDFWNWPGAQGSFLQCQLWEAFRLAGMLVIRHGTLRLPFDQNTTTPQGQSHGGLAFPSTLILITRLLSCVDAVYRASLEAEAKDTLSINAIAYPVFVAGLQTDVLDKNPDLKEFVRNILVVTAEGPFWNKQYRLHLNLLEEYWTYSGTVNIHEIAQLKGVELGLF
;
A
#
# COMPACT_ATOMS: atom_id res chain seq x y z
N MET A 1 34.92 28.58 -31.72
CA MET A 1 34.54 28.55 -30.30
C MET A 1 33.13 27.98 -30.19
N SER A 2 33.01 26.72 -29.76
CA SER A 2 31.72 26.02 -29.65
C SER A 2 31.15 26.30 -28.27
N THR A 3 29.98 26.96 -28.20
CA THR A 3 29.31 27.21 -26.92
C THR A 3 28.94 25.88 -26.24
N PRO A 4 29.02 25.78 -24.90
CA PRO A 4 28.66 24.56 -24.20
C PRO A 4 27.14 24.36 -24.27
N SER A 5 26.71 23.50 -25.20
CA SER A 5 25.31 23.11 -25.37
C SER A 5 24.74 22.54 -24.06
N ARG A 6 23.68 23.18 -23.56
CA ARG A 6 22.94 22.81 -22.35
C ARG A 6 22.54 21.33 -22.42
N ARG A 7 23.12 20.50 -21.53
CA ARG A 7 22.85 19.04 -21.49
C ARG A 7 21.37 18.80 -21.15
N THR A 8 20.61 18.35 -22.12
CA THR A 8 19.19 18.03 -21.94
C THR A 8 19.01 16.69 -21.23
N ARG A 9 18.19 16.64 -20.18
CA ARG A 9 17.97 15.46 -19.31
C ARG A 9 17.14 14.32 -19.97
N GLN A 10 16.72 14.48 -21.22
CA GLN A 10 15.74 13.63 -21.91
C GLN A 10 16.34 12.59 -22.89
N GLY A 11 17.63 12.25 -22.79
CA GLY A 11 18.21 11.17 -23.62
C GLY A 11 17.84 9.76 -23.13
N CYS A 12 17.95 8.75 -24.00
CA CYS A 12 17.78 7.34 -23.64
C CYS A 12 18.83 6.88 -22.63
N TRP A 13 18.58 5.79 -21.90
CA TRP A 13 19.50 5.30 -20.87
C TRP A 13 20.86 4.90 -21.42
N THR A 14 20.90 4.24 -22.58
CA THR A 14 22.15 3.84 -23.24
C THR A 14 23.03 5.06 -23.54
N CYS A 15 22.44 6.14 -24.08
CA CYS A 15 23.18 7.39 -24.36
C CYS A 15 23.59 8.12 -23.07
N LYS A 16 22.75 8.12 -22.04
CA LYS A 16 23.07 8.70 -20.72
C LYS A 16 24.25 7.98 -20.05
N ALA A 17 24.20 6.65 -20.00
CA ALA A 17 25.27 5.82 -19.44
C ALA A 17 26.60 6.05 -20.17
N ARG A 18 26.56 6.15 -21.51
CA ARG A 18 27.74 6.39 -22.34
C ARG A 18 28.13 7.87 -22.48
N ARG A 19 27.41 8.79 -21.83
CA ARG A 19 27.63 10.25 -21.83
C ARG A 19 27.67 10.88 -23.23
N ARG A 20 26.77 10.46 -24.11
CA ARG A 20 26.67 10.96 -25.50
C ARG A 20 25.36 11.71 -25.74
N LYS A 21 25.33 12.54 -26.78
CA LYS A 21 24.11 13.26 -27.20
C LYS A 21 23.15 12.27 -27.85
N CYS A 22 21.93 12.22 -27.34
CA CYS A 22 20.83 11.41 -27.87
C CYS A 22 19.96 12.27 -28.80
N ASP A 23 19.55 11.69 -29.92
CA ASP A 23 18.65 12.26 -30.94
C ASP A 23 17.16 12.24 -30.50
N ARG A 24 16.83 11.46 -29.47
CA ARG A 24 15.49 11.36 -28.86
C ARG A 24 14.39 10.76 -29.76
N ALA A 25 14.75 10.10 -30.86
CA ALA A 25 13.78 9.30 -31.61
C ALA A 25 13.18 8.21 -30.70
N ARG A 26 11.86 8.00 -30.82
CA ARG A 26 11.10 6.95 -30.11
C ARG A 26 10.59 5.94 -31.13
N PRO A 27 10.56 4.63 -30.84
CA PRO A 27 10.84 3.98 -29.54
C PRO A 27 12.34 3.82 -29.21
N THR A 28 13.22 3.75 -30.21
CA THR A 28 14.68 3.65 -30.05
C THR A 28 15.41 4.83 -30.70
N CYS A 29 16.57 5.19 -30.13
CA CYS A 29 17.37 6.31 -30.61
C CYS A 29 18.15 5.93 -31.87
N GLN A 30 18.15 6.75 -32.93
CA GLN A 30 18.91 6.46 -34.16
C GLN A 30 20.40 6.32 -33.89
N VAL A 31 20.94 7.12 -32.95
CA VAL A 31 22.35 7.03 -32.53
C VAL A 31 22.70 5.65 -31.94
N CYS A 32 21.72 4.98 -31.33
CA CYS A 32 21.85 3.65 -30.76
C CYS A 32 21.80 2.61 -31.88
N THR A 33 20.82 2.74 -32.79
CA THR A 33 20.58 1.86 -33.93
C THR A 33 21.75 1.86 -34.92
N GLU A 34 22.22 3.03 -35.36
CA GLU A 34 23.35 3.17 -36.29
C GLU A 34 24.65 2.56 -35.75
N ARG A 35 24.77 2.46 -34.42
CA ARG A 35 25.95 1.92 -33.74
C ARG A 35 25.80 0.46 -33.34
N GLY A 36 24.69 -0.20 -33.70
CA GLY A 36 24.40 -1.57 -33.30
C GLY A 36 24.29 -1.75 -31.78
N LEU A 37 23.85 -0.72 -31.05
CA LEU A 37 23.70 -0.76 -29.60
C LEU A 37 22.24 -0.97 -29.21
N ALA A 38 21.99 -1.90 -28.28
CA ALA A 38 20.68 -2.07 -27.66
C ALA A 38 20.27 -0.76 -26.95
N CYS A 39 19.19 -0.15 -27.42
CA CYS A 39 18.64 1.06 -26.84
C CYS A 39 17.75 0.68 -25.66
N GLU A 40 18.19 1.00 -24.45
CA GLU A 40 17.47 0.76 -23.18
C GLU A 40 16.27 1.71 -22.97
N GLY A 41 15.77 2.32 -24.04
CA GLY A 41 14.60 3.18 -24.03
C GLY A 41 14.74 4.47 -23.20
N TYR A 42 13.58 5.09 -22.96
CA TYR A 42 13.43 6.38 -22.26
C TYR A 42 12.60 6.25 -20.98
N GLU A 43 12.30 5.02 -20.56
CA GLU A 43 11.44 4.71 -19.41
C GLU A 43 12.03 5.25 -18.09
N VAL A 44 11.21 5.49 -17.09
CA VAL A 44 11.71 5.95 -15.78
C VAL A 44 12.22 4.74 -15.00
N ARG A 45 13.55 4.62 -14.84
CA ARG A 45 14.15 3.63 -13.93
C ARG A 45 14.22 4.21 -12.52
N LEU A 46 13.41 3.67 -11.63
CA LEU A 46 13.48 3.98 -10.21
C LEU A 46 14.75 3.32 -9.62
N GLN A 47 15.58 4.11 -8.95
CA GLN A 47 16.66 3.61 -8.11
C GLN A 47 16.30 3.95 -6.66
N TRP A 48 15.91 2.94 -5.90
CA TRP A 48 15.66 3.06 -4.47
C TRP A 48 17.02 3.13 -3.77
N GLY A 49 17.40 4.33 -3.33
CA GLY A 49 18.56 4.51 -2.48
C GLY A 49 18.17 4.17 -1.05
N THR A 50 19.02 3.42 -0.35
CA THR A 50 18.97 3.32 1.10
C THR A 50 19.40 4.67 1.68
N GLY A 51 18.52 5.32 2.45
CA GLY A 51 18.81 6.57 3.17
C GLY A 51 18.08 7.83 2.68
N ILE A 52 18.09 8.86 3.53
CA ILE A 52 17.32 10.10 3.44
C ILE A 52 17.67 11.00 2.23
N ALA A 53 18.75 10.70 1.51
CA ALA A 53 19.15 11.43 0.32
C ALA A 53 19.68 10.49 -0.77
N SER A 54 19.18 10.62 -1.99
CA SER A 54 19.68 9.86 -3.14
C SER A 54 21.07 10.31 -3.61
N ARG A 55 21.48 11.55 -3.27
CA ARG A 55 22.79 12.15 -3.56
C ARG A 55 23.19 13.15 -2.48
N GLY A 56 24.50 13.34 -2.25
CA GLY A 56 25.01 14.35 -1.31
C GLY A 56 25.68 13.78 -0.07
N ARG A 57 25.70 14.56 1.02
CA ARG A 57 26.37 14.21 2.28
C ARG A 57 25.68 13.06 3.02
N PHE A 58 24.35 13.01 2.94
CA PHE A 58 23.50 12.06 3.65
C PHE A 58 23.07 10.84 2.81
N THR A 59 23.81 10.53 1.73
CA THR A 59 23.55 9.29 0.96
C THR A 59 23.83 8.07 1.82
N GLY A 60 22.85 7.19 1.99
CA GLY A 60 22.98 6.05 2.89
C GLY A 60 22.67 6.34 4.35
N ALA A 61 22.32 7.58 4.73
CA ALA A 61 22.03 7.93 6.11
C ALA A 61 20.56 7.69 6.44
N ASP A 62 20.26 7.13 7.61
CA ASP A 62 18.87 6.85 8.02
C ASP A 62 18.20 8.06 8.68
N ALA A 63 18.96 9.09 9.06
CA ALA A 63 18.46 10.30 9.70
C ALA A 63 19.26 11.55 9.24
N PRO A 64 18.74 12.78 9.41
CA PRO A 64 19.44 14.03 9.05
C PRO A 64 20.44 14.46 10.14
N VAL A 65 21.12 13.50 10.77
CA VAL A 65 22.15 13.74 11.79
C VAL A 65 23.49 13.23 11.30
N ASP A 66 24.55 14.00 11.54
CA ASP A 66 25.90 13.69 11.05
C ASP A 66 26.44 12.34 11.55
N SER A 67 25.95 11.86 12.70
CA SER A 67 26.27 10.55 13.27
C SER A 67 25.69 9.37 12.50
N SER A 68 24.63 9.58 11.72
CA SER A 68 23.95 8.54 10.93
C SER A 68 24.49 8.39 9.51
N ILE A 69 25.49 9.20 9.13
CA ILE A 69 26.14 9.09 7.83
C ILE A 69 27.01 7.82 7.85
N PRO A 70 26.72 6.81 7.01
CA PRO A 70 27.53 5.60 7.00
C PRO A 70 28.98 5.95 6.64
N PRO A 71 29.97 5.34 7.33
CA PRO A 71 31.36 5.55 7.01
C PRO A 71 31.60 5.16 5.55
N ARG A 72 32.04 6.12 4.73
CA ARG A 72 32.38 5.84 3.33
C ARG A 72 33.46 4.76 3.32
N LEU A 73 33.18 3.62 2.68
CA LEU A 73 34.18 2.60 2.37
C LEU A 73 35.36 3.27 1.66
N GLN A 74 36.49 3.40 2.37
CA GLN A 74 37.72 3.92 1.79
C GLN A 74 38.24 2.90 0.77
N GLY A 75 38.39 3.29 -0.50
CA GLY A 75 38.90 2.35 -1.51
C GLY A 75 38.85 2.77 -2.97
N ARG A 76 38.20 3.88 -3.36
CA ARG A 76 38.33 4.36 -4.76
C ARG A 76 39.62 5.17 -4.91
N GLN A 77 40.49 4.79 -5.85
CA GLN A 77 41.74 5.48 -6.22
C GLN A 77 41.59 7.01 -6.36
N ARG A 78 40.39 7.46 -6.74
CA ARG A 78 40.02 8.87 -6.89
C ARG A 78 39.96 9.63 -5.56
N ASP A 79 39.54 8.98 -4.48
CA ASP A 79 39.42 9.58 -3.16
C ASP A 79 40.79 9.68 -2.48
N LEU A 80 41.66 8.68 -2.65
CA LEU A 80 43.08 8.75 -2.24
C LEU A 80 43.82 9.88 -2.95
N ASN A 81 43.59 10.06 -4.25
CA ASN A 81 44.17 11.17 -5.02
C ASN A 81 43.61 12.54 -4.61
N ARG A 82 42.35 12.59 -4.16
CA ARG A 82 41.71 13.82 -3.67
C ARG A 82 42.24 14.20 -2.29
N GLU A 83 42.49 13.22 -1.43
CA GLU A 83 43.09 13.42 -0.10
C GLU A 83 44.56 13.83 -0.23
N ARG A 84 45.32 13.21 -1.14
CA ARG A 84 46.69 13.62 -1.48
C ARG A 84 46.75 15.08 -1.98
N ARG A 85 45.80 15.50 -2.82
CA ARG A 85 45.68 16.90 -3.27
C ARG A 85 45.26 17.86 -2.15
N ARG A 86 44.46 17.42 -1.18
CA ARG A 86 44.10 18.22 0.00
C ARG A 86 45.30 18.40 0.93
N GLN A 87 46.09 17.35 1.14
CA GLN A 87 47.32 17.41 1.92
C GLN A 87 48.37 18.34 1.27
N LEU A 88 48.52 18.27 -0.06
CA LEU A 88 49.38 19.20 -0.82
C LEU A 88 48.90 20.66 -0.74
N ARG A 89 47.58 20.90 -0.69
CA ARG A 89 47.02 22.25 -0.49
C ARG A 89 47.18 22.75 0.94
N ARG A 90 47.13 21.87 1.94
CA ARG A 90 47.38 22.20 3.35
C ARG A 90 48.85 22.54 3.62
N ALA A 91 49.77 21.94 2.87
CA ALA A 91 51.20 22.24 2.99
C ALA A 91 51.60 23.60 2.39
N ASN A 92 50.78 24.19 1.51
CA ASN A 92 51.11 25.39 0.75
C ASN A 92 50.32 26.66 1.12
N SER A 93 49.63 26.70 2.26
CA SER A 93 48.88 27.89 2.69
C SER A 93 49.41 28.49 3.99
N LEU A 94 50.23 29.54 3.88
CA LEU A 94 50.36 30.60 4.89
C LEU A 94 49.21 31.62 4.71
N PRO A 95 48.84 32.39 5.75
CA PRO A 95 47.53 33.03 5.82
C PRO A 95 47.55 34.43 5.21
N GLU A 96 46.60 34.72 4.33
CA GLU A 96 46.19 36.09 4.03
C GLU A 96 44.67 36.22 3.98
N ASN A 97 44.26 37.43 4.34
CA ASN A 97 43.00 37.82 4.93
C ASN A 97 41.87 38.08 3.91
N SER A 98 40.66 38.02 4.48
CA SER A 98 39.51 38.90 4.24
C SER A 98 38.52 38.61 3.10
N SER A 99 37.27 38.47 3.55
CA SER A 99 36.06 39.13 3.05
C SER A 99 35.28 38.54 1.86
N GLY A 100 33.98 38.34 2.11
CA GLY A 100 32.95 38.64 1.12
C GLY A 100 32.04 37.48 0.72
N SER A 101 31.08 37.12 1.57
CA SER A 101 29.90 36.33 1.18
C SER A 101 28.90 37.19 0.41
N GLN A 102 28.50 36.76 -0.80
CA GLN A 102 27.21 37.14 -1.38
C GLN A 102 26.52 35.88 -1.91
N ILE A 103 25.36 35.60 -1.30
CA ILE A 103 24.39 34.58 -1.70
C ILE A 103 23.47 35.25 -2.71
N LEU A 104 23.46 34.77 -3.96
CA LEU A 104 22.40 35.07 -4.92
C LEU A 104 21.42 33.90 -4.93
N SER A 105 20.17 34.25 -4.65
CA SER A 105 18.97 33.46 -4.78
C SER A 105 18.67 33.16 -6.25
N ASP A 106 18.55 31.89 -6.61
CA ASP A 106 17.90 31.48 -7.85
C ASP A 106 16.66 30.65 -7.50
N GLY A 107 15.49 31.28 -7.69
CA GLY A 107 14.19 30.65 -7.64
C GLY A 107 14.06 29.63 -8.77
N ASN A 108 13.92 28.37 -8.41
CA ASN A 108 13.68 27.30 -9.37
C ASN A 108 12.17 27.22 -9.65
N THR A 109 11.76 27.83 -10.76
CA THR A 109 10.42 27.71 -11.36
C THR A 109 10.04 26.23 -11.52
N GLY A 110 8.98 25.83 -10.82
CA GLY A 110 8.32 24.54 -11.02
C GLY A 110 7.87 24.41 -12.47
N SER A 111 8.14 23.25 -13.06
CA SER A 111 7.60 22.87 -14.35
C SER A 111 6.11 22.55 -14.15
N GLU A 112 5.25 23.58 -14.19
CA GLU A 112 3.81 23.41 -14.34
C GLU A 112 3.55 22.68 -15.67
N LEU A 113 3.03 21.45 -15.59
CA LEU A 113 2.27 20.91 -16.72
C LEU A 113 1.02 21.79 -16.89
N GLY A 114 0.72 22.13 -18.14
CA GLY A 114 -0.17 23.24 -18.50
C GLY A 114 -1.61 23.15 -17.95
N PRO A 115 -2.27 24.31 -17.73
CA PRO A 115 -3.64 24.42 -17.22
C PRO A 115 -4.76 23.78 -18.08
N LEU A 116 -4.47 23.40 -19.33
CA LEU A 116 -5.49 23.19 -20.35
C LEU A 116 -6.31 21.88 -20.25
N ARG A 117 -5.95 20.93 -19.37
CA ARG A 117 -6.68 19.65 -19.19
C ARG A 117 -7.43 19.49 -17.87
N LEU A 118 -6.98 20.18 -16.81
CA LEU A 118 -7.64 20.18 -15.51
C LEU A 118 -8.87 21.12 -15.52
N GLU A 119 -8.80 22.23 -16.25
CA GLU A 119 -9.95 23.14 -16.46
C GLU A 119 -11.06 22.50 -17.30
N THR A 120 -10.73 21.58 -18.22
CA THR A 120 -11.72 20.85 -19.02
C THR A 120 -12.52 19.86 -18.18
N TRP A 121 -11.94 19.30 -17.11
CA TRP A 121 -12.65 18.44 -16.17
C TRP A 121 -13.53 19.22 -15.19
N LYS A 122 -13.02 20.34 -14.66
CA LYS A 122 -13.77 21.25 -13.77
C LYS A 122 -15.11 21.73 -14.34
N SER A 123 -15.23 21.86 -15.66
CA SER A 123 -16.40 22.49 -16.29
C SER A 123 -17.59 21.56 -16.54
N LYS A 124 -17.44 20.22 -16.53
CA LYS A 124 -18.50 19.32 -17.01
C LYS A 124 -18.96 18.23 -16.04
N ASN A 125 -18.13 17.82 -15.08
CA ASN A 125 -18.35 16.57 -14.34
C ASN A 125 -18.25 16.65 -12.80
N ASP A 126 -18.13 17.84 -12.18
CA ASP A 126 -17.97 17.93 -10.72
C ASP A 126 -19.11 17.24 -9.94
N ALA A 127 -20.34 17.23 -10.46
CA ALA A 127 -21.45 16.47 -9.85
C ALA A 127 -21.31 14.94 -10.03
N ALA A 128 -20.82 14.48 -11.19
CA ALA A 128 -20.66 13.07 -11.53
C ALA A 128 -19.42 12.43 -10.88
N LEU A 129 -18.39 13.23 -10.57
CA LEU A 129 -17.17 12.81 -9.88
C LEU A 129 -17.45 12.27 -8.47
N PHE A 130 -18.54 12.73 -7.85
CA PHE A 130 -18.99 12.29 -6.53
C PHE A 130 -20.02 11.15 -6.59
N ASP A 131 -20.57 10.83 -7.76
CA ASP A 131 -21.53 9.74 -7.92
C ASP A 131 -20.89 8.35 -7.88
N SER A 132 -19.59 8.24 -8.18
CA SER A 132 -18.85 6.97 -8.12
C SER A 132 -18.63 6.47 -6.68
N PHE A 133 -18.85 7.30 -5.66
CA PHE A 133 -18.87 6.89 -4.27
C PHE A 133 -20.27 6.36 -3.96
N HIS A 134 -20.46 5.07 -4.24
CA HIS A 134 -21.76 4.41 -4.32
C HIS A 134 -22.42 4.04 -2.99
N ASP A 135 -21.88 4.49 -1.85
CA ASP A 135 -22.37 4.02 -0.56
C ASP A 135 -23.02 5.15 0.26
N ASN A 136 -24.32 5.03 0.48
CA ASN A 136 -25.11 5.98 1.28
C ASN A 136 -24.71 5.96 2.76
N ASP A 137 -24.07 4.87 3.22
CA ASP A 137 -23.70 4.66 4.62
C ASP A 137 -22.31 5.21 4.96
N THR A 138 -21.51 5.63 3.95
CA THR A 138 -20.21 6.25 4.21
C THR A 138 -20.33 7.77 4.40
N PRO A 139 -19.82 8.34 5.51
CA PRO A 139 -19.87 9.78 5.78
C PRO A 139 -19.02 10.62 4.80
N LEU A 140 -18.27 9.94 3.92
CA LEU A 140 -17.33 10.55 2.98
C LEU A 140 -18.04 11.33 1.88
N ARG A 141 -19.09 10.78 1.25
CA ARG A 141 -19.74 11.39 0.06
C ARG A 141 -20.24 12.81 0.35
N ALA A 142 -20.93 13.01 1.48
CA ALA A 142 -21.47 14.31 1.85
C ALA A 142 -20.38 15.35 2.20
N ARG A 143 -19.20 14.90 2.66
CA ARG A 143 -18.10 15.76 3.12
C ARG A 143 -17.05 16.01 2.04
N LEU A 144 -17.01 15.19 1.00
CA LEU A 144 -15.97 15.20 -0.02
C LEU A 144 -15.78 16.58 -0.70
N PRO A 145 -16.84 17.35 -1.03
CA PRO A 145 -16.65 18.69 -1.60
C PRO A 145 -15.90 19.64 -0.66
N ALA A 146 -16.21 19.62 0.64
CA ALA A 146 -15.53 20.44 1.65
C ALA A 146 -14.08 19.99 1.85
N LEU A 147 -13.82 18.68 1.85
CA LEU A 147 -12.47 18.13 1.96
C LEU A 147 -11.60 18.46 0.74
N CYS A 148 -12.18 18.45 -0.47
CA CYS A 148 -11.48 18.85 -1.69
C CYS A 148 -11.11 20.34 -1.72
N GLN A 149 -11.84 21.19 -0.97
CA GLN A 149 -11.46 22.60 -0.77
C GLN A 149 -10.29 22.74 0.22
N GLN A 150 -10.17 21.82 1.18
CA GLN A 150 -9.05 21.78 2.14
C GLN A 150 -7.76 21.25 1.48
N SER A 151 -7.86 20.20 0.67
CA SER A 151 -6.72 19.55 0.01
C SER A 151 -6.87 19.56 -1.50
N ALA A 152 -5.93 20.22 -2.18
CA ALA A 152 -5.86 20.22 -3.63
C ALA A 152 -5.34 18.87 -4.17
N ALA A 153 -4.58 18.10 -3.37
CA ALA A 153 -4.20 16.73 -3.68
C ALA A 153 -5.42 15.81 -3.70
N LEU A 154 -6.33 15.94 -2.73
CA LEU A 154 -7.55 15.13 -2.66
C LEU A 154 -8.37 15.24 -3.95
N TYR A 155 -8.59 16.45 -4.45
CA TYR A 155 -9.32 16.66 -5.71
C TYR A 155 -8.66 15.93 -6.90
N GLN A 156 -7.32 16.03 -7.03
CA GLN A 156 -6.60 15.31 -8.09
C GLN A 156 -6.64 13.79 -7.92
N ILE A 157 -6.63 13.30 -6.68
CA ILE A 157 -6.74 11.88 -6.35
C ILE A 157 -8.13 11.36 -6.70
N CYS A 158 -9.21 12.12 -6.43
CA CYS A 158 -10.56 11.73 -6.84
C CYS A 158 -10.70 11.60 -8.37
N ILE A 159 -10.12 12.53 -9.14
CA ILE A 159 -10.05 12.41 -10.62
C ILE A 159 -9.30 11.13 -11.01
N THR A 160 -8.16 10.87 -10.36
CA THR A 160 -7.34 9.69 -10.64
C THR A 160 -8.08 8.39 -10.32
N LEU A 161 -8.87 8.37 -9.24
CA LEU A 161 -9.72 7.25 -8.88
C LEU A 161 -10.76 6.98 -9.96
N GLU A 162 -11.45 8.01 -10.47
CA GLU A 162 -12.41 7.86 -11.55
C GLU A 162 -11.74 7.33 -12.84
N VAL A 163 -10.57 7.87 -13.19
CA VAL A 163 -9.75 7.39 -14.32
C VAL A 163 -9.32 5.92 -14.12
N SER A 164 -9.11 5.47 -12.88
CA SER A 164 -8.71 4.09 -12.57
C SER A 164 -9.84 3.07 -12.77
N ILE A 165 -11.08 3.51 -12.56
CA ILE A 165 -12.29 2.69 -12.72
C ILE A 165 -12.64 2.57 -14.20
N ARG A 166 -12.62 3.70 -14.91
CA ARG A 166 -13.03 3.80 -16.30
C ARG A 166 -12.07 3.10 -17.28
N SER A 167 -12.61 2.26 -18.15
CA SER A 167 -11.82 1.48 -19.11
C SER A 167 -11.26 2.33 -20.27
N ASP A 168 -11.94 3.42 -20.65
CA ASP A 168 -11.60 4.29 -21.77
C ASP A 168 -10.34 5.15 -21.51
N LEU A 169 -10.02 5.45 -20.25
CA LEU A 169 -8.92 6.34 -19.87
C LEU A 169 -7.69 5.60 -19.30
N LYS A 170 -7.65 4.27 -19.36
CA LYS A 170 -6.58 3.45 -18.76
C LYS A 170 -5.16 3.84 -19.22
N SER A 171 -4.98 4.26 -20.47
CA SER A 171 -3.67 4.67 -21.01
C SER A 171 -3.12 5.96 -20.37
N GLN A 172 -4.00 6.80 -19.82
CA GLN A 172 -3.66 8.07 -19.19
C GLN A 172 -3.51 7.95 -17.67
N PHE A 173 -3.89 6.80 -17.08
CA PHE A 173 -3.89 6.58 -15.63
C PHE A 173 -2.57 7.00 -14.96
N PHE A 174 -1.41 6.57 -15.47
CA PHE A 174 -0.12 6.87 -14.84
C PHE A 174 0.24 8.36 -14.88
N GLU A 175 -0.26 9.13 -15.85
CA GLU A 175 -0.04 10.57 -15.93
C GLU A 175 -0.82 11.30 -14.82
N TYR A 176 -2.10 10.95 -14.64
CA TYR A 176 -2.93 11.46 -13.56
C TYR A 176 -2.42 11.02 -12.19
N PHE A 177 -2.01 9.75 -12.07
CA PHE A 177 -1.49 9.19 -10.83
C PHE A 177 -0.17 9.84 -10.40
N ASP A 178 0.78 10.10 -11.32
CA ASP A 178 2.02 10.80 -10.98
C ASP A 178 1.75 12.27 -10.59
N ALA A 179 0.83 12.95 -11.28
CA ALA A 179 0.42 14.30 -10.91
C ALA A 179 -0.17 14.35 -9.49
N ALA A 180 -1.11 13.44 -9.19
CA ALA A 180 -1.75 13.31 -7.88
C ALA A 180 -0.73 12.99 -6.78
N LEU A 181 0.20 12.05 -7.03
CA LEU A 181 1.27 11.70 -6.10
C LEU A 181 2.19 12.89 -5.78
N ASN A 182 2.59 13.64 -6.80
CA ASN A 182 3.48 14.79 -6.60
C ASN A 182 2.78 15.90 -5.81
N LYS A 183 1.48 16.11 -6.05
CA LYS A 183 0.67 17.05 -5.27
C LYS A 183 0.53 16.59 -3.81
N PHE A 184 0.18 15.32 -3.59
CA PHE A 184 0.06 14.75 -2.26
C PHE A 184 1.36 14.83 -1.46
N ARG A 185 2.50 14.49 -2.08
CA ARG A 185 3.83 14.62 -1.44
C ARG A 185 4.15 16.07 -1.07
N SER A 186 3.77 17.02 -1.92
CA SER A 186 3.98 18.45 -1.66
C SER A 186 3.15 18.92 -0.47
N GLU A 187 1.90 18.46 -0.35
CA GLU A 187 1.03 18.75 0.80
C GLU A 187 1.57 18.11 2.08
N LEU A 188 1.95 16.83 2.05
CA LEU A 188 2.57 16.16 3.20
C LEU A 188 3.83 16.87 3.70
N ALA A 189 4.65 17.42 2.80
CA ALA A 189 5.84 18.19 3.17
C ALA A 189 5.52 19.54 3.85
N GLN A 190 4.34 20.10 3.58
CA GLN A 190 3.83 21.33 4.19
C GLN A 190 3.07 21.05 5.50
N SER A 191 2.42 19.90 5.62
CA SER A 191 1.69 19.43 6.82
C SER A 191 2.62 18.96 7.95
N GLN A 192 3.57 19.80 8.36
CA GLN A 192 4.56 19.47 9.38
C GLN A 192 4.00 19.47 10.80
N THR A 193 2.87 20.13 11.06
CA THR A 193 2.29 20.34 12.41
C THR A 193 0.98 19.58 12.64
N TYR A 194 0.18 19.37 11.60
CA TYR A 194 -1.09 18.67 11.69
C TYR A 194 -1.48 18.11 10.32
N LEU A 195 -1.94 16.87 10.30
CA LEU A 195 -2.45 16.24 9.08
C LEU A 195 -3.95 16.49 8.99
N GLU A 196 -4.34 17.47 8.17
CA GLU A 196 -5.76 17.80 7.92
C GLU A 196 -6.55 16.59 7.40
N ASP A 197 -7.86 16.58 7.70
CA ASP A 197 -8.77 15.51 7.27
C ASP A 197 -8.77 15.34 5.75
N GLY A 198 -8.77 16.44 4.98
CA GLY A 198 -8.66 16.38 3.52
C GLY A 198 -7.39 15.68 3.04
N THR A 199 -6.24 15.96 3.67
CA THR A 199 -4.96 15.33 3.30
C THR A 199 -4.90 13.88 3.75
N LEU A 200 -5.44 13.54 4.92
CA LEU A 200 -5.54 12.15 5.38
C LEU A 200 -6.45 11.33 4.45
N THR A 201 -7.63 11.85 4.09
CA THR A 201 -8.52 11.23 3.10
C THR A 201 -7.82 11.06 1.75
N ALA A 202 -7.03 12.06 1.31
CA ALA A 202 -6.27 11.98 0.07
C ALA A 202 -5.32 10.78 0.07
N GLY A 203 -4.56 10.60 1.16
CA GLY A 203 -3.63 9.48 1.28
C GLY A 203 -4.32 8.13 1.39
N LEU A 204 -5.48 8.03 2.06
CA LEU A 204 -6.26 6.79 2.12
C LEU A 204 -6.83 6.41 0.75
N LEU A 205 -7.42 7.34 0.01
CA LEU A 205 -7.90 7.09 -1.36
C LEU A 205 -6.76 6.73 -2.32
N LEU A 206 -5.58 7.33 -2.13
CA LEU A 206 -4.39 6.96 -2.87
C LEU A 206 -3.96 5.52 -2.58
N CYS A 207 -4.07 5.08 -1.33
CA CYS A 207 -3.86 3.68 -0.97
C CYS A 207 -4.89 2.77 -1.64
N THR A 208 -6.17 3.15 -1.66
CA THR A 208 -7.24 2.41 -2.36
C THR A 208 -6.93 2.26 -3.85
N ILE A 209 -6.50 3.34 -4.54
CA ILE A 209 -6.07 3.26 -5.95
C ILE A 209 -4.91 2.27 -6.07
N GLY A 210 -3.96 2.31 -5.13
CA GLY A 210 -2.85 1.39 -5.07
C GLY A 210 -3.28 -0.07 -5.01
N VAL A 211 -4.18 -0.41 -4.09
CA VAL A 211 -4.80 -1.74 -3.94
C VAL A 211 -5.52 -2.15 -5.23
N MET A 212 -6.34 -1.26 -5.81
CA MET A 212 -7.08 -1.54 -7.05
C MET A 212 -6.20 -1.87 -8.25
N GLN A 213 -5.01 -1.27 -8.32
CA GLN A 213 -4.07 -1.47 -9.43
C GLN A 213 -2.94 -2.47 -9.11
N GLY A 214 -2.85 -2.96 -7.87
CA GLY A 214 -1.78 -3.84 -7.41
C GLY A 214 -0.40 -3.17 -7.40
N ILE A 215 -0.35 -1.85 -7.23
CA ILE A 215 0.91 -1.08 -7.15
C ILE A 215 1.25 -0.80 -5.69
N PRO A 216 2.54 -0.57 -5.34
CA PRO A 216 2.92 -0.29 -3.96
C PRO A 216 2.13 0.88 -3.36
N TRP A 217 1.62 0.70 -2.15
CA TRP A 217 0.74 1.64 -1.49
C TRP A 217 0.97 1.77 0.01
N THR A 218 1.55 0.75 0.66
CA THR A 218 1.80 0.75 2.11
C THR A 218 2.75 1.85 2.58
N MET A 219 3.62 2.35 1.68
CA MET A 219 4.49 3.49 2.00
C MET A 219 3.70 4.79 2.25
N HIS A 220 2.51 4.94 1.66
CA HIS A 220 1.66 6.10 1.89
C HIS A 220 1.05 6.05 3.29
N LEU A 221 0.58 4.88 3.74
CA LEU A 221 0.14 4.68 5.12
C LEU A 221 1.24 5.05 6.12
N ARG A 222 2.45 4.52 5.91
CA ARG A 222 3.59 4.81 6.78
C ARG A 222 3.93 6.29 6.82
N GLY A 223 3.89 6.97 5.67
CA GLY A 223 4.11 8.41 5.58
C GLY A 223 3.11 9.20 6.43
N MET A 224 1.81 8.87 6.30
CA MET A 224 0.76 9.49 7.11
C MET A 224 0.91 9.17 8.60
N TYR A 225 1.18 7.90 8.93
CA TYR A 225 1.37 7.46 10.30
C TYR A 225 2.52 8.17 11.02
N ASN A 226 3.65 8.37 10.36
CA ASN A 226 4.79 9.08 10.95
C ASN A 226 4.41 10.52 11.36
N ILE A 227 3.60 11.21 10.54
CA ILE A 227 3.11 12.56 10.85
C ILE A 227 2.09 12.50 11.99
N LEU A 228 1.20 11.51 12.01
CA LEU A 228 0.25 11.31 13.10
C LEU A 228 0.98 11.05 14.44
N GLN A 229 1.99 10.19 14.44
CA GLN A 229 2.80 9.87 15.61
C GLN A 229 3.58 11.07 16.15
N SER A 230 4.20 11.86 15.28
CA SER A 230 5.05 13.00 15.71
C SER A 230 4.30 14.05 16.52
N HIS A 231 2.98 14.08 16.42
CA HIS A 231 2.12 15.07 17.08
C HIS A 231 1.30 14.52 18.24
N GLY A 232 1.60 13.28 18.67
CA GLY A 232 0.85 12.61 19.73
C GLY A 232 -0.57 12.31 19.27
N VAL A 233 -0.79 11.10 18.73
CA VAL A 233 -2.15 10.59 18.49
C VAL A 233 -2.96 10.51 19.80
N GLU A 234 -2.30 10.65 20.96
CA GLU A 234 -2.86 10.78 22.32
C GLU A 234 -3.59 12.11 22.60
N ARG A 235 -4.23 12.76 21.62
CA ARG A 235 -5.27 13.73 21.98
C ARG A 235 -6.44 12.93 22.54
N SER A 236 -6.86 13.23 23.78
CA SER A 236 -8.02 12.59 24.42
C SER A 236 -9.17 12.44 23.43
N ARG A 237 -9.79 11.27 23.43
CA ARG A 237 -10.95 10.85 22.61
C ARG A 237 -12.03 11.95 22.49
N ASP A 238 -12.17 12.78 23.51
CA ASP A 238 -13.12 13.89 23.58
C ASP A 238 -12.84 15.04 22.58
N GLN A 239 -11.69 15.05 21.91
CA GLN A 239 -11.28 16.11 20.98
C GLN A 239 -11.29 15.68 19.50
N VAL A 240 -11.55 14.40 19.21
CA VAL A 240 -11.49 13.85 17.85
C VAL A 240 -12.89 13.80 17.24
N SER A 241 -13.06 14.38 16.04
CA SER A 241 -14.35 14.33 15.35
C SER A 241 -14.71 12.89 14.95
N VAL A 242 -16.01 12.58 14.86
CA VAL A 242 -16.50 11.24 14.40
C VAL A 242 -15.90 10.86 13.04
N PHE A 243 -15.77 11.82 12.14
CA PHE A 243 -15.18 11.59 10.82
C PHE A 243 -13.68 11.29 10.90
N ARG A 244 -12.94 12.02 11.75
CA ARG A 244 -11.52 11.72 11.97
C ARG A 244 -11.34 10.32 12.54
N ALA A 245 -12.16 9.92 13.52
CA ALA A 245 -12.13 8.58 14.08
C ALA A 245 -12.34 7.51 12.99
N HIS A 246 -13.33 7.69 12.12
CA HIS A 246 -13.54 6.82 10.96
C HIS A 246 -12.31 6.74 10.03
N LEU A 247 -11.67 7.86 9.69
CA LEU A 247 -10.44 7.83 8.88
C LEU A 247 -9.29 7.06 9.55
N LEU A 248 -9.19 7.14 10.88
CA LEU A 248 -8.19 6.38 11.65
C LEU A 248 -8.52 4.88 11.70
N GLU A 249 -9.80 4.51 11.80
CA GLU A 249 -10.23 3.10 11.70
C GLU A 249 -9.90 2.51 10.32
N VAL A 250 -10.21 3.25 9.24
CA VAL A 250 -9.84 2.88 7.86
C VAL A 250 -8.33 2.67 7.73
N LEU A 251 -7.53 3.61 8.25
CA LEU A 251 -6.07 3.47 8.29
C LEU A 251 -5.64 2.21 9.04
N GLY A 252 -6.28 1.91 10.17
CA GLY A 252 -6.03 0.74 10.98
C GLY A 252 -6.28 -0.57 10.25
N ILE A 253 -7.39 -0.68 9.52
CA ILE A 253 -7.72 -1.88 8.73
C ILE A 253 -6.75 -2.06 7.58
N MET A 254 -6.44 -0.99 6.86
CA MET A 254 -5.46 -1.06 5.78
C MET A 254 -4.07 -1.46 6.30
N ASP A 255 -3.75 -1.17 7.57
CA ASP A 255 -2.49 -1.57 8.21
C ASP A 255 -2.51 -2.98 8.86
N LEU A 256 -3.64 -3.70 8.88
CA LEU A 256 -3.71 -5.01 9.56
C LEU A 256 -2.67 -6.02 9.02
N PRO A 257 -2.02 -6.83 9.90
CA PRO A 257 -0.85 -7.65 9.56
C PRO A 257 -1.01 -8.55 8.34
N THR A 258 -2.15 -9.26 8.25
CA THR A 258 -2.39 -10.31 7.25
C THR A 258 -3.22 -9.82 6.07
N PHE A 259 -3.67 -8.57 6.12
CA PHE A 259 -4.64 -8.00 5.18
C PHE A 259 -3.99 -7.40 3.94
N ALA A 260 -2.65 -7.36 3.88
CA ALA A 260 -1.95 -6.98 2.67
C ALA A 260 -0.73 -7.87 2.38
N ILE A 261 -0.55 -8.19 1.11
CA ILE A 261 0.51 -9.07 0.61
C ILE A 261 1.54 -8.25 -0.14
N GLY A 262 2.81 -8.64 -0.01
CA GLY A 262 3.90 -7.99 -0.73
C GLY A 262 4.38 -6.68 -0.13
N ARG A 263 3.91 -6.32 1.09
CA ARG A 263 4.32 -5.09 1.79
C ARG A 263 5.85 -4.94 1.77
N GLN A 264 6.32 -3.76 1.41
CA GLN A 264 7.75 -3.43 1.50
C GLN A 264 8.22 -3.18 2.94
N TYR A 265 7.27 -2.88 3.84
CA TYR A 265 7.54 -2.54 5.23
C TYR A 265 6.67 -3.37 6.18
N PRO A 266 7.12 -3.61 7.43
CA PRO A 266 6.28 -4.19 8.47
C PRO A 266 4.99 -3.39 8.67
N TYR A 267 3.94 -4.07 9.15
CA TYR A 267 2.75 -3.38 9.66
C TYR A 267 3.11 -2.51 10.86
N LEU A 268 2.36 -1.44 11.06
CA LEU A 268 2.64 -0.41 12.07
C LEU A 268 1.98 -0.77 13.41
N GLY A 269 0.98 -1.65 13.39
CA GLY A 269 0.22 -2.04 14.57
C GLY A 269 -0.79 -0.96 14.96
N PHE A 270 -1.27 -0.19 13.98
CA PHE A 270 -2.12 0.98 14.25
C PHE A 270 -3.41 0.60 14.99
N TRP A 271 -4.09 -0.46 14.52
CA TRP A 271 -5.36 -0.89 15.10
C TRP A 271 -5.24 -1.26 16.58
N SER A 272 -4.23 -2.06 16.94
CA SER A 272 -4.05 -2.52 18.32
C SER A 272 -3.65 -1.37 19.27
N GLN A 273 -2.93 -0.37 18.76
CA GLN A 273 -2.50 0.80 19.53
C GLN A 273 -3.62 1.82 19.73
N TYR A 274 -4.50 1.99 18.73
CA TYR A 274 -5.48 3.08 18.71
C TYR A 274 -6.91 2.56 18.71
N CYS A 275 -7.29 1.70 17.77
CA CYS A 275 -8.68 1.25 17.56
C CYS A 275 -9.25 0.35 18.68
N ARG A 276 -8.43 -0.53 19.29
CA ARG A 276 -8.89 -1.60 20.21
C ARG A 276 -9.68 -1.16 21.45
N ASN A 277 -9.50 0.09 21.91
CA ASN A 277 -10.17 0.61 23.11
C ASN A 277 -11.21 1.72 22.80
N HIS A 278 -11.58 1.91 21.52
CA HIS A 278 -12.45 3.01 21.09
C HIS A 278 -13.97 2.73 21.21
N SER A 279 -14.41 1.61 21.80
CA SER A 279 -15.85 1.34 21.96
C SER A 279 -16.48 2.32 22.98
N PRO A 280 -17.67 2.92 22.70
CA PRO A 280 -18.40 3.74 23.68
C PRO A 280 -18.75 2.93 24.93
N ALA A 281 -18.79 3.59 26.07
CA ALA A 281 -19.10 3.01 27.37
C ALA A 281 -20.58 2.58 27.54
N GLU A 282 -21.20 2.01 26.51
CA GLU A 282 -22.55 1.43 26.58
C GLU A 282 -22.60 0.08 25.86
N PRO A 283 -23.00 -1.01 26.55
CA PRO A 283 -23.23 -2.30 25.91
C PRO A 283 -24.59 -2.26 25.21
N CYS A 284 -24.65 -1.82 23.94
CA CYS A 284 -25.89 -1.86 23.16
C CYS A 284 -25.65 -2.09 21.65
N GLY A 285 -25.54 -3.36 21.26
CA GLY A 285 -26.39 -4.00 20.24
C GLY A 285 -26.30 -3.65 18.74
N GLU A 286 -25.88 -2.45 18.30
CA GLU A 286 -26.12 -2.04 16.88
C GLU A 286 -24.89 -1.52 16.11
N TYR A 287 -23.81 -1.07 16.76
CA TYR A 287 -22.68 -0.39 16.09
C TYR A 287 -21.32 -1.07 16.28
N ASP A 288 -21.27 -2.39 16.49
CA ASP A 288 -19.99 -3.10 16.67
C ASP A 288 -19.30 -3.47 15.33
N VAL A 289 -19.96 -3.25 14.19
CA VAL A 289 -19.41 -3.56 12.86
C VAL A 289 -18.68 -2.35 12.30
N GLU A 290 -17.45 -2.54 11.82
CA GLU A 290 -16.69 -1.52 11.12
C GLU A 290 -17.17 -1.41 9.65
N VAL A 291 -17.27 -0.18 9.14
CA VAL A 291 -17.99 0.15 7.90
C VAL A 291 -17.22 -0.24 6.64
N MET A 292 -15.89 -0.15 6.63
CA MET A 292 -15.08 -0.46 5.46
C MET A 292 -14.95 -1.96 5.23
N SER A 293 -14.63 -2.76 6.25
CA SER A 293 -14.45 -4.21 6.11
C SER A 293 -15.75 -4.99 6.32
N GLY A 294 -16.77 -4.38 6.91
CA GLY A 294 -18.01 -5.07 7.29
C GLY A 294 -17.79 -6.12 8.39
N LEU A 295 -16.72 -6.00 9.18
CA LEU A 295 -16.34 -6.97 10.21
C LEU A 295 -16.60 -6.42 11.62
N PRO A 296 -16.91 -7.27 12.60
CA PRO A 296 -17.03 -6.85 13.99
C PRO A 296 -15.68 -6.37 14.51
N ARG A 297 -15.66 -5.24 15.22
CA ARG A 297 -14.43 -4.69 15.84
C ARG A 297 -13.79 -5.70 16.78
N SER A 298 -14.60 -6.47 17.51
CA SER A 298 -14.13 -7.58 18.35
C SER A 298 -13.33 -8.65 17.61
N LEU A 299 -13.66 -8.94 16.34
CA LEU A 299 -12.91 -9.85 15.49
C LEU A 299 -11.65 -9.18 14.93
N LEU A 300 -11.74 -7.91 14.53
CA LEU A 300 -10.60 -7.11 14.07
C LEU A 300 -9.53 -6.95 15.17
N ASP A 301 -9.94 -6.84 16.44
CA ASP A 301 -9.04 -6.80 17.58
C ASP A 301 -8.17 -8.06 17.68
N ILE A 302 -8.76 -9.23 17.40
CA ILE A 302 -8.05 -10.52 17.35
C ILE A 302 -7.07 -10.52 16.16
N PHE A 303 -7.49 -10.06 14.98
CA PHE A 303 -6.59 -9.95 13.81
C PHE A 303 -5.43 -8.98 14.03
N SER A 304 -5.66 -7.87 14.74
CA SER A 304 -4.64 -6.85 14.98
C SER A 304 -3.46 -7.33 15.84
N CYS A 305 -3.63 -8.44 16.55
CA CYS A 305 -2.62 -9.01 17.44
C CYS A 305 -1.84 -10.17 16.81
N ILE A 306 -2.09 -10.50 15.54
CA ILE A 306 -1.29 -11.48 14.81
C ILE A 306 0.13 -10.93 14.61
N GLY A 307 1.14 -11.75 14.93
CA GLY A 307 2.56 -11.40 14.76
C GLY A 307 3.20 -10.63 15.92
N ILE A 308 2.43 -10.23 16.95
CA ILE A 308 2.95 -9.59 18.16
C ILE A 308 3.54 -10.65 19.12
N GLU A 309 4.57 -10.32 19.91
CA GLU A 309 5.15 -11.23 20.91
C GLU A 309 4.11 -11.52 22.04
N LYS A 310 3.74 -12.80 22.22
CA LYS A 310 2.51 -13.25 22.93
C LYS A 310 1.18 -12.84 22.26
N GLY A 311 1.18 -12.77 20.94
CA GLY A 311 0.03 -12.42 20.12
C GLY A 311 -1.01 -13.53 19.99
N THR A 312 -1.94 -13.30 19.07
CA THR A 312 -3.13 -14.13 18.83
C THR A 312 -2.82 -15.61 18.65
N THR A 313 -3.59 -16.44 19.34
CA THR A 313 -3.56 -17.90 19.23
C THR A 313 -4.75 -18.42 18.43
N GLU A 314 -4.70 -19.71 18.07
CA GLU A 314 -5.84 -20.37 17.44
C GLU A 314 -7.07 -20.43 18.38
N GLU A 315 -6.82 -20.51 19.69
CA GLU A 315 -7.86 -20.51 20.73
C GLU A 315 -8.64 -19.19 20.78
N ASP A 316 -7.99 -18.05 20.56
CA ASP A 316 -8.66 -16.73 20.54
C ASP A 316 -9.72 -16.65 19.44
N PHE A 317 -9.43 -17.19 18.25
CA PHE A 317 -10.41 -17.29 17.17
C PHE A 317 -11.51 -18.30 17.47
N TRP A 318 -11.17 -19.43 18.09
CA TRP A 318 -12.14 -20.47 18.45
C TRP A 318 -13.14 -19.97 19.51
N ASN A 319 -12.65 -19.22 20.50
CA ASN A 319 -13.44 -18.70 21.61
C ASN A 319 -14.12 -17.35 21.30
N TRP A 320 -13.96 -16.80 20.09
CA TRP A 320 -14.63 -15.56 19.72
C TRP A 320 -16.17 -15.74 19.82
N PRO A 321 -16.86 -14.89 20.60
CA PRO A 321 -18.27 -15.11 20.96
C PRO A 321 -19.26 -14.89 19.81
N GLY A 322 -18.81 -14.30 18.70
CA GLY A 322 -19.67 -13.85 17.62
C GLY A 322 -20.14 -12.41 17.79
N ALA A 323 -20.90 -11.92 16.82
CA ALA A 323 -21.58 -10.64 16.85
C ALA A 323 -22.99 -10.77 16.23
N GLN A 324 -23.86 -9.79 16.47
CA GLN A 324 -25.20 -9.75 15.87
C GLN A 324 -25.14 -9.07 14.50
N GLY A 325 -25.67 -9.72 13.46
CA GLY A 325 -25.69 -9.20 12.10
C GLY A 325 -26.71 -9.92 11.22
N SER A 326 -26.76 -9.54 9.95
CA SER A 326 -27.57 -10.22 8.93
C SER A 326 -27.08 -11.66 8.70
N PHE A 327 -27.90 -12.49 8.06
CA PHE A 327 -27.50 -13.86 7.73
C PHE A 327 -26.20 -13.90 6.89
N LEU A 328 -26.03 -12.97 5.96
CA LEU A 328 -24.82 -12.88 5.12
C LEU A 328 -23.60 -12.47 5.94
N GLN A 329 -23.76 -11.46 6.80
CA GLN A 329 -22.70 -11.00 7.69
C GLN A 329 -22.23 -12.14 8.60
N CYS A 330 -23.14 -12.90 9.21
CA CYS A 330 -22.78 -14.04 10.04
C CYS A 330 -21.95 -15.10 9.29
N GLN A 331 -22.30 -15.40 8.03
CA GLN A 331 -21.52 -16.34 7.19
C GLN A 331 -20.14 -15.76 6.84
N LEU A 332 -20.08 -14.47 6.51
CA LEU A 332 -18.82 -13.78 6.23
C LEU A 332 -17.90 -13.80 7.45
N TRP A 333 -18.41 -13.45 8.64
CA TRP A 333 -17.62 -13.39 9.86
C TRP A 333 -17.10 -14.76 10.28
N GLU A 334 -17.91 -15.81 10.09
CA GLU A 334 -17.47 -17.18 10.28
C GLU A 334 -16.34 -17.55 9.30
N ALA A 335 -16.45 -17.17 8.02
CA ALA A 335 -15.38 -17.39 7.04
C ALA A 335 -14.07 -16.68 7.46
N PHE A 336 -14.15 -15.44 7.94
CA PHE A 336 -12.99 -14.70 8.46
C PHE A 336 -12.40 -15.36 9.71
N ARG A 337 -13.23 -15.79 10.66
CA ARG A 337 -12.77 -16.50 11.87
C ARG A 337 -11.99 -17.76 11.50
N LEU A 338 -12.53 -18.60 10.61
CA LEU A 338 -11.88 -19.82 10.13
C LEU A 338 -10.58 -19.49 9.36
N ALA A 339 -10.58 -18.42 8.57
CA ALA A 339 -9.38 -17.94 7.89
C ALA A 339 -8.29 -17.51 8.89
N GLY A 340 -8.66 -16.80 9.97
CA GLY A 340 -7.76 -16.45 11.06
C GLY A 340 -7.06 -17.66 11.67
N MET A 341 -7.81 -18.72 11.98
CA MET A 341 -7.25 -19.99 12.45
C MET A 341 -6.25 -20.61 11.47
N LEU A 342 -6.58 -20.63 10.16
CA LEU A 342 -5.69 -21.14 9.12
C LEU A 342 -4.38 -20.34 9.02
N VAL A 343 -4.45 -19.02 9.17
CA VAL A 343 -3.26 -18.15 9.17
C VAL A 343 -2.33 -18.45 10.34
N ILE A 344 -2.89 -18.68 11.54
CA ILE A 344 -2.08 -19.05 12.72
C ILE A 344 -1.36 -20.38 12.49
N ARG A 345 -2.02 -21.37 11.87
CA ARG A 345 -1.45 -22.69 11.59
C ARG A 345 -0.35 -22.69 10.53
N HIS A 346 -0.62 -22.07 9.39
CA HIS A 346 0.23 -22.19 8.20
C HIS A 346 1.33 -21.14 8.16
N GLY A 347 1.14 -20.00 8.83
CA GLY A 347 2.17 -18.96 9.00
C GLY A 347 2.64 -18.28 7.70
N THR A 348 2.14 -18.64 6.51
CA THR A 348 2.61 -18.09 5.23
C THR A 348 2.25 -16.63 4.98
N LEU A 349 1.26 -16.10 5.71
CA LEU A 349 0.96 -14.67 5.74
C LEU A 349 1.73 -13.93 6.85
N ARG A 350 2.60 -14.60 7.61
CA ARG A 350 3.54 -13.91 8.51
C ARG A 350 4.64 -13.28 7.67
N LEU A 351 4.98 -12.05 8.02
CA LEU A 351 5.98 -11.32 7.27
C LEU A 351 7.37 -11.93 7.53
N PRO A 352 8.31 -11.83 6.57
CA PRO A 352 9.69 -12.27 6.79
C PRO A 352 10.35 -11.63 8.03
N PHE A 353 9.86 -10.47 8.46
CA PHE A 353 10.34 -9.74 9.64
C PHE A 353 9.95 -10.39 10.97
N ASP A 354 8.99 -11.32 10.98
CA ASP A 354 8.48 -11.99 12.19
C ASP A 354 9.31 -13.22 12.61
N GLN A 355 10.38 -13.55 11.86
CA GLN A 355 11.19 -14.77 11.98
C GLN A 355 11.93 -14.95 13.33
N ASN A 356 11.96 -13.93 14.20
CA ASN A 356 12.54 -14.06 15.54
C ASN A 356 11.57 -14.67 16.57
N THR A 357 10.30 -14.86 16.22
CA THR A 357 9.44 -15.75 17.01
C THR A 357 9.64 -17.15 16.48
N THR A 358 10.36 -17.96 17.26
CA THR A 358 10.38 -19.42 17.11
C THR A 358 8.97 -19.86 16.74
N THR A 359 8.80 -20.49 15.58
CA THR A 359 7.63 -21.35 15.36
C THR A 359 7.45 -22.12 16.64
N PRO A 360 6.27 -22.11 17.28
CA PRO A 360 5.97 -23.15 18.23
C PRO A 360 5.97 -24.42 17.39
N GLN A 361 7.14 -25.09 17.31
CA GLN A 361 7.19 -26.51 17.02
C GLN A 361 6.18 -27.11 17.96
N GLY A 362 5.13 -27.74 17.40
CA GLY A 362 3.95 -28.17 18.12
C GLY A 362 4.30 -28.76 19.48
N GLN A 363 4.26 -27.92 20.51
CA GLN A 363 4.24 -28.36 21.88
C GLN A 363 2.76 -28.58 22.13
N SER A 364 2.37 -29.84 22.00
CA SER A 364 1.16 -30.40 22.54
C SER A 364 1.16 -30.18 24.06
N HIS A 365 0.86 -28.96 24.49
CA HIS A 365 0.37 -28.68 25.81
C HIS A 365 -1.11 -29.10 25.81
N GLY A 366 -1.47 -30.01 26.70
CA GLY A 366 -2.82 -30.60 26.73
C GLY A 366 -3.91 -29.53 26.83
N GLY A 367 -4.90 -29.59 25.93
CA GLY A 367 -6.04 -28.67 25.92
C GLY A 367 -6.66 -28.55 24.53
N LEU A 368 -7.98 -28.80 24.45
CA LEU A 368 -8.91 -28.62 23.31
C LEU A 368 -8.57 -29.32 21.96
N ALA A 369 -9.48 -30.16 21.49
CA ALA A 369 -9.38 -30.82 20.18
C ALA A 369 -9.85 -29.87 19.06
N PHE A 370 -8.91 -29.21 18.38
CA PHE A 370 -9.21 -28.37 17.20
C PHE A 370 -9.51 -29.21 15.95
N PRO A 371 -10.40 -28.74 15.04
CA PRO A 371 -10.73 -29.44 13.80
C PRO A 371 -9.53 -29.52 12.83
N SER A 372 -9.47 -30.53 11.95
CA SER A 372 -8.39 -30.65 10.97
C SER A 372 -8.40 -29.49 9.95
N THR A 373 -7.25 -29.20 9.33
CA THR A 373 -7.12 -28.13 8.32
C THR A 373 -8.09 -28.34 7.14
N LEU A 374 -8.32 -29.58 6.73
CA LEU A 374 -9.32 -29.91 5.71
C LEU A 374 -10.73 -29.50 6.14
N ILE A 375 -11.13 -29.78 7.39
CA ILE A 375 -12.44 -29.40 7.92
C ILE A 375 -12.59 -27.88 7.95
N LEU A 376 -11.56 -27.15 8.38
CA LEU A 376 -11.56 -25.68 8.39
C LEU A 376 -11.75 -25.11 6.98
N ILE A 377 -11.00 -25.61 5.99
CA ILE A 377 -11.10 -25.15 4.60
C ILE A 377 -12.50 -25.45 4.03
N THR A 378 -13.02 -26.66 4.21
CA THR A 378 -14.35 -27.01 3.69
C THR A 378 -15.45 -26.15 4.31
N ARG A 379 -15.40 -25.88 5.62
CA ARG A 379 -16.37 -24.99 6.28
C ARG A 379 -16.24 -23.56 5.81
N LEU A 380 -15.01 -23.05 5.69
CA LEU A 380 -14.74 -21.69 5.19
C LEU A 380 -15.30 -21.53 3.77
N LEU A 381 -14.99 -22.44 2.86
CA LEU A 381 -15.46 -22.37 1.47
C LEU A 381 -16.98 -22.56 1.37
N SER A 382 -17.59 -23.34 2.27
CA SER A 382 -19.05 -23.43 2.37
C SER A 382 -19.69 -22.11 2.81
N CYS A 383 -19.09 -21.37 3.75
CA CYS A 383 -19.56 -20.04 4.14
C CYS A 383 -19.42 -19.05 2.97
N VAL A 384 -18.31 -19.10 2.24
CA VAL A 384 -18.08 -18.27 1.04
C VAL A 384 -19.12 -18.58 -0.04
N ASP A 385 -19.42 -19.85 -0.32
CA ASP A 385 -20.45 -20.25 -1.30
C ASP A 385 -21.82 -19.69 -0.91
N ALA A 386 -22.17 -19.74 0.37
CA ALA A 386 -23.43 -19.21 0.88
C ALA A 386 -23.54 -17.68 0.68
N VAL A 387 -22.48 -16.93 1.02
CA VAL A 387 -22.42 -15.47 0.78
C VAL A 387 -22.54 -15.19 -0.71
N TYR A 388 -21.73 -15.85 -1.52
CA TYR A 388 -21.69 -15.64 -2.97
C TYR A 388 -23.04 -15.88 -3.65
N ARG A 389 -23.71 -17.01 -3.37
CA ARG A 389 -25.02 -17.35 -3.96
C ARG A 389 -26.10 -16.37 -3.54
N ALA A 390 -26.16 -16.03 -2.26
CA ALA A 390 -27.18 -15.12 -1.77
C ALA A 390 -26.98 -13.69 -2.27
N SER A 391 -25.74 -13.25 -2.51
CA SER A 391 -25.45 -11.98 -3.19
C SER A 391 -25.98 -11.93 -4.63
N LEU A 392 -26.15 -13.07 -5.32
CA LEU A 392 -26.73 -13.12 -6.66
C LEU A 392 -28.26 -13.01 -6.67
N GLU A 393 -28.93 -13.41 -5.58
CA GLU A 393 -30.40 -13.48 -5.48
C GLU A 393 -31.04 -12.19 -4.93
N ALA A 394 -30.28 -11.34 -4.24
CA ALA A 394 -30.83 -10.20 -3.50
C ALA A 394 -31.24 -9.00 -4.39
N GLU A 395 -32.45 -8.47 -4.16
CA GLU A 395 -32.94 -7.18 -4.70
C GLU A 395 -32.16 -5.96 -4.16
N ALA A 396 -31.41 -6.14 -3.06
CA ALA A 396 -30.45 -5.18 -2.52
C ALA A 396 -29.04 -5.79 -2.63
N LYS A 397 -28.22 -5.26 -3.54
CA LYS A 397 -26.82 -5.66 -3.71
C LYS A 397 -26.01 -5.22 -2.48
N ASP A 398 -25.93 -6.06 -1.45
CA ASP A 398 -24.95 -5.90 -0.36
C ASP A 398 -23.55 -6.12 -0.94
N THR A 399 -23.03 -5.06 -1.56
CA THR A 399 -21.78 -5.06 -2.33
C THR A 399 -20.57 -5.12 -1.40
N LEU A 400 -20.74 -4.75 -0.12
CA LEU A 400 -19.69 -4.83 0.89
C LEU A 400 -19.38 -6.29 1.23
N SER A 401 -20.40 -7.10 1.49
CA SER A 401 -20.24 -8.52 1.85
C SER A 401 -19.51 -9.33 0.77
N ILE A 402 -19.82 -9.08 -0.52
CA ILE A 402 -19.14 -9.76 -1.63
C ILE A 402 -17.71 -9.25 -1.84
N ASN A 403 -17.40 -8.00 -1.53
CA ASN A 403 -16.03 -7.50 -1.66
C ASN A 403 -15.10 -8.09 -0.59
N ALA A 404 -15.63 -8.33 0.61
CA ALA A 404 -14.86 -8.86 1.74
C ALA A 404 -14.48 -10.34 1.63
N ILE A 405 -15.06 -11.14 0.70
CA ILE A 405 -14.72 -12.57 0.59
C ILE A 405 -13.29 -12.83 0.08
N ALA A 406 -12.60 -11.80 -0.42
CA ALA A 406 -11.25 -11.89 -0.94
C ALA A 406 -10.29 -12.51 0.09
N TYR A 407 -10.31 -12.02 1.34
CA TYR A 407 -9.42 -12.50 2.38
C TYR A 407 -9.61 -13.99 2.72
N PRO A 408 -10.83 -14.48 3.09
CA PRO A 408 -11.01 -15.91 3.37
C PRO A 408 -10.65 -16.82 2.18
N VAL A 409 -11.07 -16.45 0.96
CA VAL A 409 -10.79 -17.23 -0.25
C VAL A 409 -9.29 -17.30 -0.51
N PHE A 410 -8.58 -16.18 -0.36
CA PHE A 410 -7.14 -16.13 -0.57
C PHE A 410 -6.41 -16.99 0.45
N VAL A 411 -6.77 -16.91 1.74
CA VAL A 411 -6.18 -17.73 2.80
C VAL A 411 -6.40 -19.22 2.56
N ALA A 412 -7.60 -19.62 2.13
CA ALA A 412 -7.88 -21.00 1.74
C ALA A 412 -6.99 -21.44 0.56
N GLY A 413 -6.82 -20.56 -0.44
CA GLY A 413 -5.94 -20.75 -1.59
C GLY A 413 -4.47 -20.99 -1.24
N LEU A 414 -3.99 -20.51 -0.09
CA LEU A 414 -2.60 -20.71 0.35
C LEU A 414 -2.33 -22.11 0.94
N GLN A 415 -3.37 -22.90 1.23
CA GLN A 415 -3.25 -24.21 1.87
C GLN A 415 -2.94 -25.33 0.85
N THR A 416 -1.81 -25.21 0.16
CA THR A 416 -1.39 -26.14 -0.92
C THR A 416 -1.35 -27.60 -0.49
N ASP A 417 -0.92 -27.87 0.74
CA ASP A 417 -0.84 -29.22 1.33
C ASP A 417 -2.16 -29.99 1.31
N VAL A 418 -3.28 -29.27 1.36
CA VAL A 418 -4.63 -29.81 1.34
C VAL A 418 -5.25 -29.70 -0.04
N LEU A 419 -5.05 -28.57 -0.73
CA LEU A 419 -5.63 -28.31 -2.05
C LEU A 419 -5.08 -29.25 -3.13
N ASP A 420 -3.80 -29.61 -3.06
CA ASP A 420 -3.20 -30.53 -4.04
C ASP A 420 -3.73 -31.97 -3.88
N LYS A 421 -4.25 -32.31 -2.70
CA LYS A 421 -4.94 -33.60 -2.43
C LYS A 421 -6.43 -33.55 -2.78
N ASN A 422 -7.01 -32.37 -2.94
CA ASN A 422 -8.45 -32.16 -3.16
C ASN A 422 -8.66 -31.15 -4.31
N PRO A 423 -8.54 -31.59 -5.58
CA PRO A 423 -8.57 -30.70 -6.73
C PRO A 423 -9.89 -29.92 -6.85
N ASP A 424 -11.00 -30.50 -6.38
CA ASP A 424 -12.32 -29.84 -6.39
C ASP A 424 -12.34 -28.56 -5.55
N LEU A 425 -11.65 -28.55 -4.40
CA LEU A 425 -11.54 -27.36 -3.54
C LEU A 425 -10.67 -26.29 -4.19
N LYS A 426 -9.59 -26.70 -4.87
CA LYS A 426 -8.70 -25.79 -5.60
C LYS A 426 -9.43 -25.13 -6.76
N GLU A 427 -10.24 -25.91 -7.48
CA GLU A 427 -11.06 -25.42 -8.58
C GLU A 427 -12.20 -24.52 -8.09
N PHE A 428 -12.80 -24.81 -6.93
CA PHE A 428 -13.77 -23.92 -6.31
C PHE A 428 -13.18 -22.53 -6.01
N VAL A 429 -11.99 -22.48 -5.40
CA VAL A 429 -11.28 -21.21 -5.13
C VAL A 429 -11.03 -20.44 -6.43
N ARG A 430 -10.54 -21.11 -7.48
CA ARG A 430 -10.36 -20.50 -8.80
C ARG A 430 -11.66 -19.92 -9.34
N ASN A 431 -12.73 -20.71 -9.35
CA ASN A 431 -14.02 -20.29 -9.91
C ASN A 431 -14.61 -19.08 -9.20
N ILE A 432 -14.56 -19.04 -7.86
CA ILE A 432 -15.04 -17.88 -7.10
C ILE A 432 -14.25 -16.62 -7.47
N LEU A 433 -12.92 -16.68 -7.55
CA LEU A 433 -12.09 -15.53 -7.92
C LEU A 433 -12.29 -15.07 -9.38
N VAL A 434 -12.53 -16.01 -10.31
CA VAL A 434 -12.83 -15.68 -11.71
C VAL A 434 -14.19 -14.99 -11.83
N VAL A 435 -15.23 -15.58 -11.25
CA VAL A 435 -16.60 -15.08 -11.42
C VAL A 435 -16.81 -13.76 -10.69
N THR A 436 -16.14 -13.52 -9.56
CA THR A 436 -16.15 -12.19 -8.90
C THR A 436 -15.37 -11.14 -9.69
N ALA A 437 -14.32 -11.52 -10.42
CA ALA A 437 -13.56 -10.61 -11.27
C ALA A 437 -14.30 -10.21 -12.56
N GLU A 438 -15.01 -11.14 -13.21
CA GLU A 438 -15.66 -10.94 -14.51
C GLU A 438 -17.19 -10.80 -14.45
N GLY A 439 -17.79 -11.14 -13.31
CA GLY A 439 -19.23 -11.18 -13.12
C GLY A 439 -19.86 -9.84 -12.76
N PRO A 440 -21.10 -9.85 -12.23
CA PRO A 440 -21.93 -8.65 -12.06
C PRO A 440 -21.38 -7.65 -11.03
N PHE A 441 -20.42 -8.06 -10.20
CA PHE A 441 -19.78 -7.23 -9.17
C PHE A 441 -18.44 -6.62 -9.62
N TRP A 442 -17.93 -7.02 -10.80
CA TRP A 442 -16.71 -6.56 -11.46
C TRP A 442 -15.64 -5.93 -10.54
N ASN A 443 -14.89 -6.76 -9.82
CA ASN A 443 -13.76 -6.31 -9.03
C ASN A 443 -12.43 -6.83 -9.60
N LYS A 444 -11.71 -5.96 -10.32
CA LYS A 444 -10.42 -6.27 -10.97
C LYS A 444 -9.36 -6.79 -10.00
N GLN A 445 -9.47 -6.48 -8.71
CA GLN A 445 -8.54 -6.95 -7.68
C GLN A 445 -8.53 -8.48 -7.61
N TYR A 446 -9.69 -9.13 -7.75
CA TYR A 446 -9.82 -10.60 -7.70
C TYR A 446 -9.00 -11.31 -8.78
N ARG A 447 -8.82 -10.67 -9.95
CA ARG A 447 -7.91 -11.19 -10.98
C ARG A 447 -6.44 -11.13 -10.54
N LEU A 448 -6.04 -10.07 -9.85
CA LEU A 448 -4.68 -9.94 -9.31
C LEU A 448 -4.42 -10.98 -8.22
N HIS A 449 -5.40 -11.19 -7.34
CA HIS A 449 -5.38 -12.25 -6.33
C HIS A 449 -5.21 -13.64 -6.97
N LEU A 450 -6.02 -13.96 -7.97
CA LEU A 450 -5.94 -15.24 -8.67
C LEU A 450 -4.60 -15.44 -9.37
N ASN A 451 -4.12 -14.44 -10.11
CA ASN A 451 -2.84 -14.53 -10.82
C ASN A 451 -1.68 -14.84 -9.86
N LEU A 452 -1.69 -14.24 -8.66
CA LEU A 452 -0.66 -14.48 -7.65
C LEU A 452 -0.79 -15.89 -7.04
N LEU A 453 -2.02 -16.35 -6.76
CA LEU A 453 -2.26 -17.72 -6.27
C LEU A 453 -1.89 -18.79 -7.29
N GLU A 454 -2.23 -18.61 -8.56
CA GLU A 454 -1.89 -19.58 -9.60
C GLU A 454 -0.38 -19.72 -9.76
N GLU A 455 0.35 -18.63 -9.67
CA GLU A 455 1.81 -18.67 -9.63
C GLU A 455 2.31 -19.35 -8.36
N TYR A 456 1.76 -19.01 -7.19
CA TYR A 456 2.09 -19.68 -5.93
C TYR A 456 1.89 -21.20 -6.01
N TRP A 457 0.81 -21.66 -6.63
CA TRP A 457 0.51 -23.08 -6.85
C TRP A 457 1.48 -23.80 -7.78
N THR A 458 2.33 -23.09 -8.53
CA THR A 458 3.40 -23.72 -9.33
C THR A 458 4.63 -24.09 -8.50
N TYR A 459 4.79 -23.51 -7.31
CA TYR A 459 5.91 -23.80 -6.43
C TYR A 459 5.61 -25.03 -5.56
N SER A 460 6.52 -26.00 -5.56
CA SER A 460 6.38 -27.27 -4.82
C SER A 460 7.04 -27.26 -3.44
N GLY A 461 7.32 -26.08 -2.87
CA GLY A 461 8.09 -25.92 -1.62
C GLY A 461 7.61 -24.75 -0.77
N THR A 462 8.29 -24.52 0.36
CA THR A 462 7.97 -23.45 1.33
C THR A 462 8.43 -22.09 0.82
N VAL A 463 7.76 -21.58 -0.22
CA VAL A 463 7.96 -20.21 -0.70
C VAL A 463 7.00 -19.29 0.04
N ASN A 464 7.46 -18.12 0.48
CA ASN A 464 6.57 -17.15 1.09
C ASN A 464 5.87 -16.33 -0.01
N ILE A 465 4.54 -16.24 0.04
CA ILE A 465 3.73 -15.49 -0.92
C ILE A 465 4.11 -14.00 -1.00
N HIS A 466 4.57 -13.42 0.12
CA HIS A 466 5.05 -12.04 0.17
C HIS A 466 6.31 -11.84 -0.68
N GLU A 467 7.21 -12.82 -0.75
CA GLU A 467 8.43 -12.73 -1.56
C GLU A 467 8.09 -12.74 -3.06
N ILE A 468 7.15 -13.59 -3.48
CA ILE A 468 6.67 -13.64 -4.86
C ILE A 468 6.06 -12.29 -5.26
N ALA A 469 5.21 -11.72 -4.39
CA ALA A 469 4.59 -10.42 -4.64
C ALA A 469 5.64 -9.28 -4.71
N GLN A 470 6.63 -9.28 -3.80
CA GLN A 470 7.72 -8.30 -3.79
C GLN A 470 8.60 -8.40 -5.05
N LEU A 471 8.91 -9.60 -5.53
CA LEU A 471 9.68 -9.81 -6.76
C LEU A 471 8.96 -9.25 -8.00
N LYS A 472 7.63 -9.26 -7.99
CA LYS A 472 6.81 -8.65 -9.05
C LYS A 472 6.59 -7.15 -8.86
N GLY A 473 6.97 -6.59 -7.71
CA GLY A 473 6.67 -5.21 -7.35
C GLY A 473 5.18 -4.94 -7.17
N VAL A 474 4.42 -5.97 -6.74
CA VAL A 474 2.97 -5.90 -6.54
C VAL A 474 2.67 -5.89 -5.04
N GLU A 475 1.77 -4.99 -4.62
CA GLU A 475 1.19 -5.00 -3.28
C GLU A 475 -0.34 -5.20 -3.40
N LEU A 476 -0.86 -6.25 -2.77
CA LEU A 476 -2.29 -6.58 -2.81
C LEU A 476 -2.92 -6.28 -1.44
N GLY A 477 -4.14 -5.75 -1.44
CA GLY A 477 -4.99 -5.65 -0.24
C GLY A 477 -6.11 -6.68 -0.33
N LEU A 478 -6.39 -7.36 0.78
CA LEU A 478 -7.36 -8.45 0.88
C LEU A 478 -8.69 -8.03 1.55
N PHE A 479 -8.86 -6.74 1.86
CA PHE A 479 -9.93 -6.21 2.70
C PHE A 479 -11.06 -5.55 1.93
#